data_AF-A0A3M0FNU6-F1
#
_entry.id   AF-A0A3M0FNU6-F1
#
_cell.length_a   1.000
_cell.length_b   1.000
_cell.length_c   1.000
_cell.angle_alpha   90.00
_cell.angle_beta   90.00
_cell.angle_gamma   90.00
#
_symmetry.space_group_name_H-M   'P 1'
#
loop_
_entity.id
_entity.type
_entity.pdbx_description
1 polymer ?
#
loop_
_entity_poly.entity_id
_entity_poly.type
_entity_poly.pdbx_seq_one_letter_code
_entity_poly.pdbx_strand_id
1 'polypeptide(L)'
;MATDAIIKLGNRKVTRRKTRFGSVTVTAPAPSKAVVQHNVKVSTQALERVTGRLAKAGVRLYAKKDVPLYSLDSDNPDVMIRKLNGKVERGSFVNGAFKAVG
;
A
#
# COMPACT_ATOMS: atom_id res chain seq x y z
N MET A 1 3.59 -20.82 -24.12
CA MET A 1 4.72 -21.21 -24.98
C MET A 1 5.61 -19.99 -25.36
N ALA A 2 6.01 -19.13 -24.41
CA ALA A 2 6.82 -17.93 -24.69
C ALA A 2 8.14 -17.86 -23.90
N THR A 3 8.38 -18.84 -23.02
CA THR A 3 9.54 -18.90 -22.12
C THR A 3 10.79 -19.49 -22.78
N ASP A 4 10.62 -20.44 -23.70
CA ASP A 4 11.75 -21.19 -24.26
C ASP A 4 12.60 -20.38 -25.26
N ALA A 5 12.01 -19.35 -25.86
CA ALA A 5 12.72 -18.46 -26.78
C ALA A 5 13.70 -17.51 -26.06
N ILE A 6 13.49 -17.23 -24.77
CA ILE A 6 14.31 -16.29 -23.98
C ILE A 6 15.64 -16.94 -23.55
N ILE A 7 15.72 -18.28 -23.54
CA ILE A 7 16.84 -19.05 -22.95
C ILE A 7 17.83 -19.58 -24.01
N LYS A 8 17.63 -19.35 -25.32
CA LYS A 8 18.63 -19.72 -26.33
C LYS A 8 19.83 -18.76 -26.28
N LEU A 9 20.81 -19.13 -25.44
CA LEU A 9 22.12 -18.50 -25.32
C LEU A 9 22.94 -18.78 -26.59
N GLY A 10 22.79 -17.94 -27.62
CA GLY A 10 23.71 -17.96 -28.77
C GLY A 10 25.15 -17.69 -28.32
N ASN A 11 26.13 -18.21 -29.08
CA ASN A 11 27.59 -18.20 -28.82
C ASN A 11 28.26 -16.81 -28.62
N ARG A 12 27.53 -15.74 -28.35
CA ARG A 12 28.10 -14.46 -27.94
C ARG A 12 28.65 -14.57 -26.53
N LYS A 13 29.87 -14.04 -26.29
CA LYS A 13 30.43 -13.82 -24.94
C LYS A 13 29.42 -13.04 -24.11
N VAL A 14 28.65 -13.73 -23.27
CA VAL A 14 27.65 -13.09 -22.41
C VAL A 14 28.35 -12.63 -21.14
N THR A 15 28.38 -11.32 -20.91
CA THR A 15 28.91 -10.74 -19.68
C THR A 15 28.08 -11.24 -18.51
N ARG A 16 28.66 -12.12 -17.70
CA ARG A 16 28.04 -12.65 -16.48
C ARG A 16 28.18 -11.62 -15.37
N ARG A 17 27.11 -11.42 -14.60
CA ARG A 17 27.11 -10.60 -13.39
C ARG A 17 27.06 -11.50 -12.16
N LYS A 18 27.80 -11.12 -11.13
CA LYS A 18 27.85 -11.79 -9.83
C LYS A 18 27.11 -10.91 -8.83
N THR A 19 26.09 -11.45 -8.18
CA THR A 19 25.31 -10.75 -7.14
C THR A 19 25.22 -11.61 -5.90
N ARG A 20 25.37 -10.99 -4.73
CA ARG A 20 25.28 -11.65 -3.43
C ARG A 20 23.89 -11.46 -2.83
N PHE A 21 23.27 -12.55 -2.40
CA PHE A 21 22.01 -12.58 -1.65
C PHE A 21 22.26 -13.25 -0.30
N GLY A 22 22.46 -12.45 0.74
CA GLY A 22 22.86 -12.96 2.06
C GLY A 22 24.21 -13.68 1.99
N SER A 23 24.25 -14.97 2.34
CA SER A 23 25.45 -15.81 2.24
C SER A 23 25.68 -16.41 0.85
N VAL A 24 24.68 -16.37 -0.04
CA VAL A 24 24.75 -17.03 -1.36
C VAL A 24 25.23 -16.05 -2.42
N THR A 25 26.11 -16.52 -3.30
CA THR A 25 26.50 -15.75 -4.48
C THR A 25 25.96 -16.40 -5.75
N VAL A 26 25.15 -15.64 -6.49
CA VAL A 26 24.58 -16.06 -7.76
C VAL A 26 25.38 -15.42 -8.89
N THR A 27 25.75 -16.22 -9.89
CA THR A 27 26.39 -15.73 -11.12
C THR A 27 25.50 -16.09 -12.30
N ALA A 28 25.02 -15.09 -13.02
CA ALA A 28 24.10 -15.27 -14.13
C ALA A 28 24.44 -14.33 -15.30
N PRO A 29 24.06 -14.70 -16.54
CA PRO A 29 24.01 -13.79 -17.67
C PRO A 29 23.34 -12.45 -17.34
N ALA A 30 23.91 -11.33 -17.79
CA ALA A 30 23.18 -10.07 -17.74
C ALA A 30 21.90 -10.18 -18.61
N PRO A 31 20.74 -9.74 -18.09
CA PRO A 31 19.50 -9.73 -18.87
C PRO A 31 19.63 -8.79 -20.07
N SER A 32 18.90 -9.11 -21.14
CA SER A 32 18.89 -8.25 -22.33
C SER A 32 18.27 -6.88 -22.00
N LYS A 33 18.66 -5.84 -22.75
CA LYS A 33 18.12 -4.48 -22.57
C LYS A 33 16.60 -4.45 -22.68
N ALA A 34 16.01 -5.26 -23.57
CA ALA A 34 14.57 -5.37 -23.75
C ALA A 34 13.87 -5.92 -22.49
N VAL A 35 14.44 -6.95 -21.85
CA VAL A 35 13.92 -7.51 -20.60
C VAL A 35 14.01 -6.48 -19.47
N VAL A 36 15.12 -5.74 -19.37
CA VAL A 36 15.27 -4.68 -18.36
C VAL A 36 14.21 -3.60 -18.54
N GLN A 37 14.03 -3.09 -19.76
CA GLN A 37 13.02 -2.06 -20.04
C GLN A 37 11.60 -2.53 -19.76
N HIS A 38 11.27 -3.78 -20.14
CA HIS A 38 9.98 -4.37 -19.83
C HIS A 38 9.73 -4.45 -18.32
N ASN A 39 10.69 -4.96 -17.56
CA ASN A 39 10.57 -5.09 -16.10
C ASN A 39 10.43 -3.72 -15.43
N VAL A 40 11.22 -2.73 -15.83
CA VAL A 40 11.08 -1.35 -15.34
C VAL A 40 9.67 -0.83 -15.59
N LYS A 41 9.14 -0.98 -16.81
CA LYS A 41 7.78 -0.53 -17.14
C LYS A 41 6.72 -1.19 -16.27
N VAL A 42 6.78 -2.51 -16.10
CA VAL A 42 5.81 -3.28 -15.29
C VAL A 42 5.89 -2.87 -13.82
N SER A 43 7.11 -2.73 -13.27
CA SER A 43 7.32 -2.29 -11.89
C SER A 43 6.83 -0.86 -11.64
N THR A 44 7.10 0.08 -12.55
CA THR A 44 6.59 1.46 -12.45
C THR A 44 5.06 1.48 -12.47
N GLN A 45 4.41 0.76 -13.38
CA GLN A 45 2.95 0.67 -13.43
C GLN A 45 2.35 0.06 -12.16
N ALA A 46 3.01 -0.94 -11.56
CA ALA A 46 2.58 -1.52 -10.29
C ALA A 46 2.70 -0.49 -9.15
N LEU A 47 3.79 0.26 -9.12
CA LEU A 47 4.02 1.31 -8.13
C LEU A 47 2.97 2.42 -8.25
N GLU A 48 2.72 2.95 -9.46
CA GLU A 48 1.71 3.98 -9.71
C GLU A 48 0.31 3.62 -9.17
N ARG A 49 -0.10 2.36 -9.31
CA ARG A 49 -1.39 1.86 -8.77
C ARG A 49 -1.48 1.95 -7.25
N VAL A 50 -0.35 1.85 -6.56
CA VAL A 50 -0.29 1.76 -5.10
C VAL A 50 0.12 3.10 -4.47
N THR A 51 0.85 3.96 -5.19
CA THR A 51 1.31 5.28 -4.71
C THR A 51 0.16 6.12 -4.17
N GLY A 52 -0.97 6.20 -4.87
CA GLY A 52 -2.12 7.00 -4.41
C GLY A 52 -2.78 6.46 -3.13
N ARG A 53 -2.63 5.16 -2.85
CA ARG A 53 -3.15 4.53 -1.62
C ARG A 53 -2.18 4.67 -0.44
N LEU A 54 -0.87 4.64 -0.71
CA LEU A 54 0.15 4.81 0.34
C LEU A 54 0.37 6.28 0.71
N ALA A 55 0.25 7.20 -0.25
CA ALA A 55 0.42 8.64 0.00
C ALA A 55 -0.72 9.26 0.82
N LYS A 56 -1.92 8.64 0.82
CA LYS A 56 -3.03 9.05 1.68
C LYS A 56 -2.95 8.26 2.98
N ALA A 57 -2.46 8.91 4.04
CA ALA A 57 -2.57 8.38 5.39
C ALA A 57 -4.05 8.18 5.77
N GLY A 58 -4.39 7.00 6.27
CA GLY A 58 -5.72 6.66 6.78
C GLY A 58 -6.59 5.80 5.85
N VAL A 59 -7.50 5.04 6.45
CA VAL A 59 -8.51 4.26 5.72
C VAL A 59 -9.75 5.13 5.54
N ARG A 60 -10.27 5.22 4.30
CA ARG A 60 -11.55 5.89 4.07
C ARG A 60 -12.68 5.02 4.62
N LEU A 61 -13.22 5.40 5.78
CA LEU A 61 -14.41 4.78 6.35
C LEU A 61 -15.66 5.44 5.75
N TYR A 62 -16.47 4.66 5.05
CA TYR A 62 -17.77 5.14 4.57
C TYR A 62 -18.75 5.13 5.74
N ALA A 63 -19.32 6.29 6.06
CA ALA A 63 -20.42 6.39 7.01
C ALA A 63 -21.62 5.60 6.47
N LYS A 64 -21.95 4.48 7.12
CA LYS A 64 -23.17 3.72 6.83
C LYS A 64 -24.35 4.41 7.53
N LYS A 65 -25.53 4.36 6.91
CA LYS A 65 -26.78 4.82 7.53
C LYS A 65 -26.98 4.10 8.86
N ASP A 66 -27.37 4.84 9.89
CA ASP A 66 -27.64 4.33 11.25
C ASP A 66 -26.44 3.70 11.97
N VAL A 67 -25.21 3.89 11.46
CA VAL A 67 -23.98 3.47 12.13
C VAL A 67 -23.22 4.69 12.66
N PRO A 68 -23.05 4.82 13.99
CA PRO A 68 -22.33 5.95 14.56
C PRO A 68 -20.82 5.80 14.31
N LEU A 69 -20.19 6.89 13.89
CA LEU A 69 -18.74 7.02 13.84
C LEU A 69 -18.27 7.81 15.06
N TYR A 70 -17.29 7.27 15.77
CA TYR A 70 -16.66 7.92 16.91
C TYR A 70 -15.24 8.36 16.55
N SER A 71 -14.88 9.57 16.96
CA SER A 71 -13.51 10.10 16.88
C SER A 71 -13.21 10.88 18.14
N LEU A 72 -11.95 10.97 18.53
CA LEU A 72 -11.53 11.89 19.59
C LEU A 72 -11.54 13.32 19.03
N ASP A 73 -11.86 14.29 19.88
CA ASP A 73 -11.69 15.70 19.56
C ASP A 73 -10.18 16.01 19.44
N SER A 74 -9.80 16.71 18.38
CA SER A 74 -8.40 17.04 18.10
C SER A 74 -7.83 18.03 19.12
N ASP A 75 -8.67 18.89 19.69
CA ASP A 75 -8.26 19.94 20.62
C ASP A 75 -8.29 19.43 22.08
N ASN A 76 -9.18 18.48 22.38
CA ASN A 76 -9.29 17.85 23.70
C ASN A 76 -9.54 16.33 23.59
N PRO A 77 -8.50 15.50 23.70
CA PRO A 77 -8.61 14.04 23.57
C PRO A 77 -9.55 13.36 24.57
N ASP A 78 -9.92 14.01 25.68
CA ASP A 78 -10.87 13.49 26.65
C ASP A 78 -12.34 13.60 26.18
N VAL A 79 -12.59 14.40 25.13
CA VAL A 79 -13.90 14.58 24.51
C VAL A 79 -14.01 13.69 23.28
N MET A 80 -15.10 12.92 23.21
CA MET A 80 -15.41 12.10 22.05
C MET A 80 -16.49 12.74 21.19
N ILE A 81 -16.28 12.72 19.88
CA ILE A 81 -17.22 13.22 18.87
C ILE A 81 -17.94 12.01 18.26
N ARG A 82 -19.27 12.00 18.34
CA ARG A 82 -20.14 11.06 17.64
C ARG A 82 -20.72 11.72 16.39
N LYS A 83 -20.54 11.10 15.23
CA LYS A 83 -21.23 11.43 13.99
C LYS A 83 -22.23 10.34 13.64
N LEU A 84 -23.52 10.66 13.60
CA LEU A 84 -24.59 9.73 13.27
C LEU A 84 -25.64 10.43 12.42
N ASN A 85 -25.91 9.91 11.22
CA ASN A 85 -26.93 10.44 10.30
C ASN A 85 -26.83 11.96 10.07
N GLY A 86 -25.61 12.48 9.95
CA GLY A 86 -25.34 13.91 9.75
C GLY A 86 -25.36 14.75 11.03
N LYS A 87 -25.82 14.20 12.17
CA LYS A 87 -25.72 14.86 13.48
C LYS A 87 -24.33 14.64 14.07
N VAL A 88 -23.72 15.71 14.58
CA VAL A 88 -22.44 15.68 15.27
C VAL A 88 -22.68 16.08 16.72
N GLU A 89 -22.26 15.24 17.67
CA GLU A 89 -22.45 15.46 19.10
C GLU A 89 -21.12 15.22 19.81
N ARG A 90 -20.78 16.08 20.79
CA ARG A 90 -19.66 15.88 21.70
C ARG A 90 -20.13 15.13 22.94
N GLY A 91 -19.27 14.36 23.58
CA GLY A 91 -19.66 13.58 24.75
C GLY A 91 -18.63 12.56 25.21
N SER A 92 -19.06 11.65 26.07
CA SER A 92 -18.23 10.56 26.61
C SER A 92 -19.04 9.28 26.78
N PHE A 93 -18.37 8.14 26.94
CA PHE A 93 -19.05 6.91 27.34
C PHE A 93 -19.16 6.86 28.86
N VAL A 94 -20.39 6.75 29.35
CA VAL A 94 -20.71 6.52 30.76
C VAL A 94 -21.44 5.19 30.85
N ASN A 95 -20.85 4.22 31.56
CA ASN A 95 -21.37 2.86 31.70
C ASN A 95 -21.67 2.17 30.35
N GLY A 96 -20.78 2.34 29.37
CA GLY A 96 -20.92 1.74 28.04
C GLY A 96 -21.93 2.42 27.10
N ALA A 97 -22.62 3.48 27.56
CA ALA A 97 -23.53 4.27 26.74
C ALA A 97 -22.94 5.65 26.44
N PHE A 98 -23.02 6.08 25.18
CA PHE A 98 -22.60 7.43 24.80
C PHE A 98 -23.57 8.47 25.37
N LYS A 99 -23.04 9.44 26.12
CA LYS A 99 -23.77 10.57 26.68
C LYS A 99 -23.26 11.85 26.03
N ALA A 100 -24.14 12.55 25.33
CA ALA A 100 -23.81 13.83 24.73
C ALA A 100 -23.63 14.90 25.82
N VAL A 101 -22.57 15.69 25.67
CA VAL A 101 -22.24 16.87 26.47
C VAL A 101 -22.20 18.04 25.50
N GLY A 102 -23.35 18.70 25.31
CA GLY A 102 -23.50 19.90 24.47
C GLY A 102 -23.36 19.64 22.97
#